data_AF-A0A075H3L9-F1
#
_entry.id   AF-A0A075H3L9-F1
#
_cell.length_a   1.000
_cell.length_b   1.000
_cell.length_c   1.000
_cell.angle_alpha   90.00
_cell.angle_beta   90.00
_cell.angle_gamma   90.00
#
_symmetry.space_group_name_H-M   'P 1'
#
loop_
_entity.id
_entity.type
_entity.pdbx_description
1 polymer ?
#
loop_
_entity_poly.entity_id
_entity_poly.type
_entity_poly.pdbx_seq_one_letter_code
_entity_poly.pdbx_strand_id
1 'polypeptide(L)'
;MVKEAINECVEKIIAKDFIRAKAIISEHLKNSTNEKIIGSTFALEGIIAKYSNKNQNMADSVEDFKVMKKSINSKLSSVWIDDFEKGYFSVWKVFTKNAVERLEKESVIDNPTEEEQADEAAESSSK
;
A
#
# COMPACT_ATOMS: atom_id res chain seq x y z
N MET A 1 -16.13 12.94 -4.70
CA MET A 1 -15.33 12.64 -5.91
C MET A 1 -13.83 12.58 -5.66
N VAL A 2 -13.20 13.61 -5.08
CA VAL A 2 -11.73 13.64 -4.89
C VAL A 2 -11.23 12.57 -3.91
N LYS A 3 -11.97 12.33 -2.82
CA LYS A 3 -11.59 11.31 -1.83
C LYS A 3 -11.66 9.90 -2.42
N GLU A 4 -12.68 9.63 -3.23
CA GLU A 4 -12.85 8.36 -3.95
C GLU A 4 -11.71 8.17 -4.95
N ALA A 5 -11.35 9.20 -5.73
CA ALA A 5 -10.23 9.15 -6.66
C ALA A 5 -8.88 8.89 -5.95
N ILE A 6 -8.64 9.51 -4.79
CA ILE A 6 -7.44 9.26 -3.98
C ILE A 6 -7.41 7.79 -3.51
N ASN A 7 -8.52 7.28 -2.98
CA ASN A 7 -8.59 5.90 -2.51
C ASN A 7 -8.39 4.89 -3.65
N GLU A 8 -9.06 5.09 -4.79
CA GLU A 8 -8.88 4.26 -5.99
C GLU A 8 -7.43 4.30 -6.46
N CYS A 9 -6.80 5.49 -6.49
CA CYS A 9 -5.40 5.62 -6.87
C CYS A 9 -4.47 4.83 -5.93
N VAL A 10 -4.68 4.92 -4.61
CA VAL A 10 -3.93 4.14 -3.62
C VAL A 10 -4.10 2.63 -3.86
N GLU A 11 -5.31 2.16 -4.14
CA GLU A 11 -5.56 0.74 -4.43
C GLU A 11 -4.80 0.27 -5.68
N LYS A 12 -4.79 1.07 -6.75
CA LYS A 12 -4.01 0.77 -7.96
C LYS A 12 -2.51 0.75 -7.71
N ILE A 13 -1.99 1.68 -6.91
CA ILE A 13 -0.58 1.71 -6.50
C ILE A 13 -0.20 0.42 -5.77
N ILE A 14 -1.00 0.00 -4.79
CA ILE A 14 -0.72 -1.23 -4.00
C ILE A 14 -0.79 -2.47 -4.91
N ALA A 15 -1.74 -2.50 -5.84
CA ALA A 15 -1.84 -3.55 -6.86
C ALA A 15 -0.75 -3.48 -7.95
N LYS A 16 0.19 -2.53 -7.86
CA LYS A 16 1.25 -2.24 -8.84
C LYS A 16 0.73 -1.85 -10.23
N ASP A 17 -0.53 -1.42 -10.34
CA ASP A 17 -1.11 -0.85 -11.55
C ASP A 17 -0.79 0.66 -11.62
N PHE A 18 0.49 0.97 -11.83
CA PHE A 18 0.97 2.35 -11.87
C PHE A 18 0.48 3.13 -13.09
N ILE A 19 0.10 2.44 -14.16
CA ILE A 19 -0.47 3.08 -15.36
C ILE A 19 -1.84 3.65 -15.00
N ARG A 20 -2.72 2.86 -14.39
CA ARG A 20 -4.04 3.34 -13.99
C ARG A 20 -3.96 4.38 -12.89
N ALA A 21 -3.06 4.22 -11.93
CA ALA A 21 -2.83 5.23 -10.88
C ALA A 21 -2.47 6.61 -11.47
N LYS A 22 -1.55 6.66 -12.45
CA LYS A 22 -1.18 7.91 -13.14
C LYS A 22 -2.34 8.53 -13.93
N ALA A 23 -3.20 7.69 -14.54
CA ALA A 23 -4.40 8.15 -15.23
C ALA A 23 -5.37 8.84 -14.26
N ILE A 24 -5.67 8.21 -13.11
CA ILE A 24 -6.55 8.78 -12.07
C ILE A 24 -6.04 10.14 -11.59
N ILE A 25 -4.73 10.27 -11.34
CA ILE A 25 -4.12 11.55 -10.96
C ILE A 25 -4.39 12.60 -12.05
N SER A 26 -4.12 12.26 -13.31
CA SER A 26 -4.24 13.18 -14.44
C SER A 26 -5.69 13.60 -14.70
N GLU A 27 -6.65 12.69 -14.53
CA GLU A 27 -8.07 12.91 -14.81
C GLU A 27 -8.78 13.69 -13.69
N HIS A 28 -8.40 13.47 -12.42
CA HIS A 28 -9.22 13.91 -11.28
C HIS A 28 -8.51 14.85 -10.31
N LEU A 29 -7.18 14.86 -10.27
CA LEU A 29 -6.41 15.54 -9.23
C LEU A 29 -5.49 16.63 -9.79
N LYS A 30 -4.96 16.41 -10.99
CA LYS A 30 -4.03 17.31 -11.67
C LYS A 30 -4.71 18.64 -11.99
N ASN A 31 -3.98 19.74 -11.79
CA ASN A 31 -4.43 21.13 -11.99
C ASN A 31 -5.40 21.69 -10.93
N SER A 32 -5.59 21.01 -9.80
CA SER A 32 -6.31 21.64 -8.68
C SER A 32 -5.53 22.84 -8.13
N THR A 33 -6.23 23.93 -7.81
CA THR A 33 -5.68 25.08 -7.06
C THR A 33 -5.83 24.94 -5.55
N ASN A 34 -6.44 23.83 -5.08
CA ASN A 34 -6.61 23.56 -3.67
C ASN A 34 -5.33 22.93 -3.09
N GLU A 35 -4.65 23.63 -2.18
CA GLU A 35 -3.40 23.19 -1.56
C GLU A 35 -3.46 21.76 -1.00
N LYS A 36 -4.57 21.39 -0.37
CA LYS A 36 -4.76 20.03 0.15
C LYS A 36 -4.82 18.97 -0.95
N ILE A 37 -5.42 19.29 -2.10
CA ILE A 37 -5.42 18.39 -3.25
C ILE A 37 -4.03 18.34 -3.88
N ILE A 38 -3.32 19.47 -3.97
CA ILE A 38 -1.93 19.53 -4.46
C ILE A 38 -1.03 18.64 -3.61
N GLY A 39 -1.07 18.76 -2.29
CA GLY A 39 -0.30 17.91 -1.38
C GLY A 39 -0.65 16.41 -1.52
N SER A 40 -1.94 16.10 -1.73
CA SER A 40 -2.38 14.73 -1.99
C SER A 40 -1.78 14.17 -3.29
N THR A 41 -1.78 14.97 -4.37
CA THR A 41 -1.17 14.63 -5.66
C THR A 41 0.32 14.39 -5.51
N PHE A 42 1.04 15.27 -4.81
CA PHE A 42 2.47 15.12 -4.54
C PHE A 42 2.80 13.81 -3.80
N ALA A 43 2.00 13.44 -2.80
CA ALA A 43 2.18 12.18 -2.10
C ALA A 43 1.98 10.97 -3.03
N LEU A 44 0.91 10.96 -3.85
CA LEU A 44 0.64 9.86 -4.78
C LEU A 44 1.75 9.71 -5.83
N GLU A 45 2.20 10.82 -6.42
CA GLU A 45 3.31 10.81 -7.40
C GLU A 45 4.61 10.32 -6.77
N GLY A 46 4.92 10.75 -5.54
CA GLY A 46 6.09 10.30 -4.80
C GLY A 46 6.06 8.81 -4.48
N ILE A 47 4.90 8.27 -4.08
CA ILE A 47 4.73 6.84 -3.83
C ILE A 47 4.92 6.05 -5.13
N ILE A 48 4.32 6.49 -6.24
CA ILE A 48 4.50 5.86 -7.56
C ILE A 48 5.99 5.88 -7.96
N ALA A 49 6.66 7.02 -7.82
CA ALA A 49 8.07 7.16 -8.17
C ALA A 49 8.95 6.18 -7.36
N LYS A 50 8.67 6.02 -6.07
CA LYS A 50 9.39 5.09 -5.19
C LYS A 50 9.19 3.62 -5.58
N TYR A 51 7.95 3.20 -5.80
CA TYR A 51 7.60 1.77 -5.90
C TYR A 51 7.36 1.26 -7.33
N SER A 52 7.37 2.13 -8.35
CA SER A 52 7.34 1.69 -9.75
C SER A 52 8.67 1.13 -10.25
N ASN A 53 9.76 1.34 -9.49
CA ASN A 53 11.04 0.70 -9.77
C ASN A 53 10.98 -0.78 -9.39
N LYS A 54 11.39 -1.67 -10.31
CA LYS A 54 11.40 -3.13 -10.11
C LYS A 54 12.24 -3.58 -8.90
N ASN A 55 13.19 -2.77 -8.45
CA ASN A 55 14.08 -3.08 -7.33
C ASN A 55 13.50 -2.74 -5.96
N GLN A 56 12.36 -2.05 -5.88
CA GLN A 56 11.73 -1.65 -4.62
C GLN A 56 10.51 -2.52 -4.36
N ASN A 57 10.61 -3.46 -3.42
CA ASN A 57 9.46 -4.24 -3.00
C ASN A 57 8.75 -3.55 -1.82
N MET A 58 7.43 -3.48 -1.89
CA MET A 58 6.61 -2.85 -0.85
C MET A 58 6.56 -3.71 0.43
N ALA A 59 6.69 -5.03 0.29
CA ALA A 59 6.76 -5.97 1.41
C ALA A 59 7.92 -5.64 2.37
N ASP A 60 9.08 -5.26 1.81
CA ASP A 60 10.27 -4.91 2.59
C ASP A 60 10.07 -3.64 3.44
N SER A 61 9.05 -2.83 3.13
CA SER A 61 8.73 -1.57 3.83
C SER A 61 7.63 -1.73 4.90
N VAL A 62 7.11 -2.94 5.17
CA VAL A 62 5.96 -3.14 6.08
C VAL A 62 6.25 -2.63 7.49
N GLU A 63 7.43 -2.93 8.04
CA GLU A 63 7.78 -2.46 9.39
C GLU A 63 7.94 -0.94 9.42
N ASP A 64 8.56 -0.36 8.39
CA ASP A 64 8.65 1.09 8.23
C ASP A 64 7.25 1.74 8.17
N PHE A 65 6.28 1.10 7.50
CA PHE A 65 4.90 1.58 7.44
C PHE A 65 4.25 1.61 8.82
N LYS A 66 4.48 0.58 9.66
CA LYS A 66 3.98 0.53 11.04
C LYS A 66 4.57 1.65 11.88
N VAL A 67 5.88 1.91 11.76
CA VAL A 67 6.57 2.99 12.47
C VAL A 67 6.09 4.38 12.00
N MET A 68 5.94 4.58 10.69
CA MET A 68 5.51 5.86 10.11
C MET A 68 4.13 6.31 10.59
N LYS A 69 3.24 5.37 10.93
CA LYS A 69 1.89 5.67 11.42
C LYS A 69 1.89 6.65 12.61
N LYS A 70 2.83 6.51 13.54
CA LYS A 70 2.92 7.41 14.73
C LYS A 70 3.30 8.82 14.30
N SER A 71 4.32 8.96 13.45
CA SER A 71 4.81 10.25 12.95
C SER A 71 3.75 10.98 12.12
N ILE A 72 3.05 10.26 11.24
CA ILE A 72 1.97 10.80 10.41
C ILE A 72 0.82 11.32 11.28
N ASN A 73 0.37 10.54 12.28
CA ASN A 73 -0.70 10.99 13.17
C ASN A 73 -0.29 12.21 14.00
N SER A 74 0.96 12.25 14.49
CA SER A 74 1.51 13.42 15.19
C SER A 74 1.46 14.66 14.30
N LYS A 75 1.97 14.57 13.06
CA LYS A 75 1.93 15.67 12.09
C LYS A 75 0.52 16.16 11.81
N LEU A 76 -0.43 15.25 11.54
CA LEU A 76 -1.83 15.60 11.26
C LEU A 76 -2.56 16.24 12.46
N SER A 77 -2.08 16.02 13.68
CA SER A 77 -2.63 16.64 14.91
C SER A 77 -1.99 17.97 15.28
N SER A 78 -0.91 18.36 14.60
CA SER A 78 -0.24 19.64 14.85
C SER A 78 -1.14 20.81 14.47
N VAL A 79 -1.22 21.82 15.34
CA VAL A 79 -1.94 23.08 15.03
C VAL A 79 -1.28 23.86 13.90
N TRP A 80 0.03 23.64 13.68
CA TRP A 80 0.83 24.33 12.68
C TRP A 80 0.83 23.67 11.31
N ILE A 81 0.12 22.55 11.13
CA ILE A 81 0.09 21.85 9.85
C ILE A 81 -0.71 22.67 8.82
N ASP A 82 -0.10 22.95 7.68
CA ASP A 82 -0.76 23.66 6.59
C ASP A 82 -1.65 22.73 5.75
N ASP A 83 -2.43 23.29 4.82
CA ASP A 83 -3.37 22.49 4.03
C ASP A 83 -2.68 21.56 3.03
N PHE A 84 -1.54 21.96 2.47
CA PHE A 84 -0.73 21.11 1.61
C PHE A 84 -0.24 19.88 2.39
N GLU A 85 0.37 20.09 3.55
CA GLU A 85 0.86 19.05 4.44
C GLU A 85 -0.29 18.14 4.89
N LYS A 86 -1.47 18.68 5.21
CA LYS A 86 -2.66 17.86 5.53
C LYS A 86 -3.01 16.93 4.38
N GLY A 87 -2.97 17.40 3.14
CA GLY A 87 -3.19 16.59 1.95
C GLY A 87 -2.16 15.48 1.84
N TYR A 88 -0.89 15.87 1.88
CA TYR A 88 0.25 14.98 1.76
C TYR A 88 0.24 13.84 2.79
N PHE A 89 0.15 14.19 4.08
CA PHE A 89 0.17 13.21 5.17
C PHE A 89 -1.11 12.36 5.23
N SER A 90 -2.25 12.88 4.76
CA SER A 90 -3.49 12.09 4.68
C SER A 90 -3.37 10.94 3.69
N VAL A 91 -2.76 11.16 2.52
CA VAL A 91 -2.51 10.10 1.53
C VAL A 91 -1.57 9.05 2.09
N TRP A 92 -0.44 9.45 2.69
CA TRP A 92 0.50 8.53 3.31
C TRP A 92 -0.15 7.69 4.42
N LYS A 93 -1.07 8.28 5.20
CA LYS A 93 -1.85 7.55 6.20
C LYS A 93 -2.71 6.44 5.59
N VAL A 94 -3.41 6.74 4.49
CA VAL A 94 -4.27 5.77 3.81
C VAL A 94 -3.42 4.68 3.14
N PHE A 95 -2.36 5.07 2.43
CA PHE A 95 -1.45 4.16 1.76
C PHE A 95 -0.80 3.17 2.72
N THR A 96 -0.16 3.65 3.78
CA THR A 96 0.53 2.78 4.76
C THR A 96 -0.44 1.81 5.43
N LYS A 97 -1.64 2.28 5.80
CA LYS A 97 -2.69 1.42 6.35
C LYS A 97 -3.06 0.30 5.38
N ASN A 98 -3.43 0.64 4.15
CA ASN A 98 -3.92 -0.32 3.17
C ASN A 98 -2.81 -1.29 2.72
N ALA A 99 -1.55 -0.82 2.63
CA ALA A 99 -0.41 -1.67 2.28
C ALA A 99 -0.16 -2.73 3.35
N VAL A 100 -0.13 -2.35 4.64
CA VAL A 100 0.04 -3.30 5.75
C VAL A 100 -1.10 -4.32 5.78
N GLU A 101 -2.36 -3.86 5.71
CA GLU A 101 -3.52 -4.76 5.76
C GLU A 101 -3.54 -5.78 4.61
N ARG A 102 -3.04 -5.42 3.43
CA ARG A 102 -2.99 -6.33 2.30
C ARG A 102 -1.83 -7.31 2.39
N LEU A 103 -0.64 -6.83 2.74
CA LEU A 103 0.56 -7.66 2.82
C LEU A 103 0.48 -8.67 3.97
N GLU A 104 -0.13 -8.29 5.10
CA GLU A 104 -0.41 -9.22 6.19
C GLU A 104 -1.42 -10.30 5.78
N LYS A 105 -2.46 -9.96 5.01
CA LYS A 105 -3.41 -10.96 4.47
C LYS A 105 -2.76 -11.91 3.47
N GLU A 106 -1.91 -11.40 2.59
CA GLU A 106 -1.16 -12.23 1.63
C GLU A 106 -0.18 -13.17 2.37
N SER A 107 0.46 -12.73 3.46
CA SER A 107 1.36 -13.58 4.26
C SER A 107 0.69 -14.73 5.02
N VAL A 108 -0.60 -14.60 5.36
CA VAL A 108 -1.35 -15.66 6.08
C VAL A 108 -1.77 -16.80 5.14
N ILE A 109 -1.79 -16.55 3.82
CA ILE A 109 -2.17 -17.54 2.82
C ILE A 109 -0.98 -18.46 2.45
N ASP A 110 0.25 -18.07 2.78
CA ASP A 110 1.48 -18.85 2.54
C ASP A 110 1.82 -19.86 3.66
N ASN A 111 0.83 -20.60 4.18
CA ASN A 111 1.12 -21.77 5.02
C ASN A 111 0.57 -23.05 4.36
N PRO A 112 1.45 -23.98 3.94
CA PRO A 112 1.07 -25.17 3.20
C PRO A 112 0.52 -26.23 4.16
N THR A 113 -0.64 -26.80 3.85
CA THR A 113 -0.95 -28.14 4.39
C THR A 113 -0.15 -29.15 3.57
N GLU A 114 1.15 -29.25 3.86
CA GLU A 114 1.88 -30.51 3.68
C GLU A 114 1.35 -31.46 4.75
N GLU A 115 0.29 -32.22 4.44
CA GLU A 115 0.04 -33.46 5.14
C GLU A 115 1.05 -34.50 4.61
N GLU A 116 2.14 -34.64 5.34
CA GLU A 116 2.92 -35.87 5.42
C GLU A 116 1.96 -37.06 5.59
N GLN A 117 1.76 -37.86 4.55
CA GLN A 117 1.42 -39.27 4.74
C GLN A 117 2.71 -40.07 4.65
N ALA A 118 3.42 -40.11 5.78
CA ALA A 118 4.42 -41.13 6.04
C ALA A 118 3.70 -42.43 6.46
N ASP A 119 3.88 -43.43 5.61
CA ASP A 119 4.22 -44.82 5.94
C ASP A 119 3.16 -45.72 6.62
N GLU A 120 2.65 -46.69 5.86
CA GLU A 120 2.53 -48.06 6.37
C GLU A 120 3.03 -49.05 5.32
N ALA A 121 4.25 -49.54 5.54
CA ALA A 121 4.72 -50.79 4.99
C ALA A 121 3.77 -51.95 5.35
N ALA A 122 3.38 -52.75 4.35
CA ALA A 122 2.92 -54.11 4.56
C ALA A 122 3.61 -55.02 3.53
N GLU A 123 4.64 -55.72 3.99
CA GLU A 123 5.10 -56.95 3.37
C GLU A 123 3.93 -57.92 3.18
N SER A 124 3.73 -58.47 1.98
CA SER A 124 3.34 -59.87 1.86
C SER A 124 3.77 -60.47 0.53
N SER A 125 4.68 -61.43 0.67
CA SER A 125 5.14 -62.44 -0.29
C SER A 125 4.04 -63.25 -0.98
N SER A 126 4.42 -63.93 -2.07
CA SER A 126 3.76 -65.01 -2.84
C SER A 126 3.13 -64.53 -4.15
N LYS A 127 3.41 -65.11 -5.33
CA LYS A 127 4.06 -66.36 -5.73
C LYS A 127 4.48 -66.26 -7.19
#